data_AF-A0AAV0C3N6-F1
#
_entry.id   AF-A0AAV0C3N6-F1
#
_cell.length_a   1.000
_cell.length_b   1.000
_cell.length_c   1.000
_cell.angle_alpha   90.00
_cell.angle_beta   90.00
_cell.angle_gamma   90.00
#
_symmetry.space_group_name_H-M   'P 1'
#
loop_
_entity.id
_entity.type
_entity.pdbx_description
1 polymer ?
#
loop_
_entity_poly.entity_id
_entity_poly.type
_entity_poly.pdbx_seq_one_letter_code
_entity_poly.pdbx_strand_id
1 'polypeptide(L)'
;MNMLLKGQETDKYFTKEFDLYQINKETNQVEYIIPEETSLEDQLQVFSDPLFIDFVSNLLQINPKSRPTASQALQHPWLLS
;
A
#
# COMPACT_ATOMS: atom_id res chain seq x y z
N MET A 1 11.59 2.20 4.47
CA MET A 1 12.13 1.02 3.74
C MET A 1 12.50 -0.20 4.59
N ASN A 2 12.66 -0.08 5.92
CA ASN A 2 13.12 -1.22 6.74
C ASN A 2 12.05 -2.29 7.05
N MET A 3 10.77 -2.05 6.75
CA MET A 3 9.69 -2.97 7.17
C MET A 3 9.61 -4.21 6.28
N LEU A 4 9.54 -4.05 4.96
CA LEU A 4 9.48 -5.17 4.01
C LEU A 4 10.79 -5.97 3.99
N LEU A 5 11.93 -5.31 4.01
CA LEU A 5 13.24 -5.99 4.05
C LEU A 5 13.46 -6.83 5.32
N LYS A 6 12.73 -6.53 6.41
CA LYS A 6 12.78 -7.28 7.66
C LYS A 6 11.65 -8.32 7.78
N GLY A 7 10.71 -8.32 6.85
CA GLY A 7 9.60 -9.27 6.85
C GLY A 7 10.09 -10.64 6.44
N GLN A 8 9.94 -11.64 7.31
CA GLN A 8 10.33 -13.02 7.01
C GLN A 8 9.56 -13.60 5.81
N GLU A 9 8.37 -13.06 5.56
CA GLU A 9 7.44 -13.58 4.56
C GLU A 9 7.23 -12.62 3.39
N THR A 10 8.05 -11.57 3.27
CA THR A 10 7.91 -10.57 2.21
C THR A 10 8.10 -11.17 0.83
N ASP A 11 9.06 -12.10 0.69
CA ASP A 11 9.34 -12.82 -0.55
C ASP A 11 8.18 -13.74 -0.99
N LYS A 12 7.12 -13.90 -0.20
CA LYS A 12 5.90 -14.62 -0.63
C LYS A 12 4.94 -13.76 -1.43
N TYR A 13 5.06 -12.44 -1.33
CA TYR A 13 4.08 -11.49 -1.86
C TYR A 13 4.68 -10.44 -2.79
N PHE A 14 5.99 -10.18 -2.69
CA PHE A 14 6.67 -9.11 -3.44
C PHE A 14 7.84 -9.64 -4.26
N THR A 15 7.99 -9.15 -5.48
CA THR A 15 9.22 -9.30 -6.26
C THR A 15 10.35 -8.43 -5.66
N LYS A 16 11.57 -8.59 -6.17
CA LYS A 16 12.71 -7.72 -5.79
C LYS A 16 12.48 -6.27 -6.20
N GLU A 17 11.65 -6.06 -7.22
CA GLU A 17 11.20 -4.79 -7.74
C GLU A 17 9.99 -4.22 -6.96
N PHE A 18 9.47 -4.97 -5.98
CA PHE A 18 8.29 -4.67 -5.15
C PHE A 18 6.93 -4.76 -5.85
N ASP A 19 6.85 -5.51 -6.95
CA ASP A 19 5.58 -5.84 -7.57
C ASP A 19 4.86 -6.93 -6.77
N LEU A 20 3.53 -6.84 -6.68
CA LEU A 20 2.72 -7.82 -6.00
C LEU A 20 2.49 -9.05 -6.87
N TYR A 21 2.59 -10.23 -6.28
CA TYR A 21 2.22 -11.47 -6.96
C TYR A 21 1.63 -12.50 -6.00
N GLN A 22 0.98 -13.51 -6.58
CA GLN A 22 0.55 -14.71 -5.90
C GLN A 22 0.93 -15.95 -6.70
N ILE A 23 1.02 -17.10 -6.03
CA ILE A 23 1.12 -18.39 -6.70
C ILE A 23 -0.28 -19.01 -6.73
N ASN A 24 -0.82 -19.23 -7.93
CA ASN A 24 -2.09 -19.89 -8.10
C ASN A 24 -1.99 -21.33 -7.61
N LYS A 25 -2.85 -21.72 -6.65
CA LYS A 25 -2.78 -23.05 -6.01
C LYS A 25 -3.22 -24.19 -6.93
N GLU A 26 -4.00 -23.89 -7.96
CA GLU A 26 -4.51 -24.89 -8.91
C GLU A 26 -3.53 -25.13 -10.06
N THR A 27 -2.92 -24.06 -10.58
CA THR A 27 -2.03 -24.13 -11.76
C THR A 27 -0.54 -24.10 -11.40
N ASN A 28 -0.21 -23.76 -10.14
CA ASN A 28 1.15 -23.54 -9.65
C ASN A 28 1.93 -22.47 -10.43
N GLN A 29 1.22 -21.50 -11.02
CA GLN A 29 1.80 -20.39 -11.79
C GLN A 29 1.86 -19.10 -10.97
N VAL A 30 2.84 -18.25 -11.28
CA VAL A 30 2.95 -16.90 -10.71
C VAL A 30 2.00 -15.97 -11.44
N GLU A 31 1.14 -15.29 -10.70
CA GLU A 31 0.19 -14.29 -11.19
C GLU A 31 0.50 -12.94 -10.55
N TYR A 32 0.69 -11.92 -11.38
CA TYR A 32 0.88 -10.56 -10.90
C TYR A 32 -0.45 -9.94 -10.49
N ILE A 33 -0.44 -9.24 -9.35
CA ILE A 33 -1.61 -8.53 -8.85
C ILE A 33 -1.46 -7.06 -9.25
N ILE A 34 -2.31 -6.62 -10.18
CA ILE A 34 -2.39 -5.22 -10.59
C ILE A 34 -3.68 -4.66 -9.97
N PRO A 35 -3.59 -3.73 -9.02
CA PRO A 35 -4.77 -3.12 -8.43
C PRO A 35 -5.56 -2.36 -9.49
N GLU A 36 -6.88 -2.44 -9.40
CA GLU A 36 -7.76 -1.65 -10.27
C GLU A 36 -7.63 -0.17 -9.92
N GLU A 37 -7.54 0.67 -10.94
CA GLU A 37 -7.57 2.12 -10.80
C GLU A 37 -8.98 2.54 -10.34
N THR A 38 -9.13 2.78 -9.04
CA THR A 38 -10.40 3.09 -8.39
C THR A 38 -10.27 4.36 -7.55
N SER A 39 -11.39 5.05 -7.34
CA SER A 39 -11.43 6.23 -6.47
C SER A 39 -11.45 5.80 -5.01
N LEU A 40 -10.43 6.20 -4.25
CA LEU A 40 -10.38 5.95 -2.81
C LEU A 40 -11.53 6.66 -2.07
N GLU A 41 -11.93 7.84 -2.54
CA GLU A 41 -13.06 8.60 -1.99
C GLU A 41 -14.37 7.82 -2.11
N ASP A 42 -14.61 7.20 -3.27
CA ASP A 42 -15.80 6.39 -3.52
C ASP A 42 -15.78 5.10 -2.67
N GLN A 43 -14.61 4.47 -2.51
CA GLN A 43 -14.45 3.27 -1.70
C GLN A 43 -14.68 3.54 -0.21
N LEU A 44 -14.18 4.68 0.29
CA LEU A 44 -14.33 5.07 1.69
C LEU A 44 -15.68 5.75 1.96
N GLN A 45 -16.41 6.17 0.92
CA GLN A 45 -17.64 6.97 1.02
C GLN A 45 -17.43 8.27 1.82
N VAL A 46 -16.23 8.85 1.72
CA VAL A 46 -15.84 10.07 2.42
C VAL A 46 -15.53 11.14 1.39
N PHE A 47 -16.41 12.13 1.28
CA PHE A 47 -16.27 13.25 0.33
C PHE A 47 -15.89 14.58 1.01
N SER A 48 -15.91 14.63 2.35
CA SER A 48 -15.83 15.89 3.11
C SER A 48 -14.55 16.06 3.94
N ASP A 49 -13.61 15.11 3.87
CA ASP A 49 -12.32 15.20 4.60
C ASP A 49 -11.14 14.93 3.66
N PRO A 50 -10.69 15.95 2.91
CA PRO A 50 -9.60 15.78 1.95
C PRO A 50 -8.26 15.44 2.62
N LEU A 51 -8.05 15.86 3.87
CA LEU A 51 -6.82 15.55 4.60
C LEU A 51 -6.78 14.08 5.05
N PHE A 52 -7.92 13.51 5.42
CA PHE A 52 -8.04 12.07 5.68
C PHE A 52 -7.77 11.25 4.43
N ILE A 53 -8.39 11.61 3.30
CA ILE A 53 -8.18 10.92 2.03
C ILE A 53 -6.71 10.98 1.61
N ASP A 54 -6.07 12.15 1.70
CA ASP A 54 -4.64 12.31 1.42
C ASP A 54 -3.78 11.44 2.35
N PHE A 55 -4.11 11.42 3.66
CA PHE A 55 -3.40 10.58 4.63
C PHE A 55 -3.47 9.10 4.27
N VAL A 56 -4.67 8.57 4.03
CA VAL A 56 -4.87 7.15 3.70
C VAL A 56 -4.23 6.81 2.36
N SER A 57 -4.33 7.69 1.37
CA SER A 57 -3.67 7.53 0.06
C SER A 57 -2.15 7.39 0.18
N ASN A 58 -1.53 8.18 1.07
CA ASN A 58 -0.11 8.08 1.36
C ASN A 58 0.25 6.73 2.02
N LEU A 59 -0.62 6.19 2.90
CA LEU A 59 -0.38 4.90 3.55
C LEU A 59 -0.57 3.70 2.62
N LEU A 60 -1.51 3.77 1.68
CA LEU A 60 -1.86 2.69 0.76
C LEU A 60 -0.98 2.62 -0.51
N GLN A 61 0.06 3.45 -0.59
CA GLN A 61 1.03 3.40 -1.69
C GLN A 61 1.58 1.97 -1.88
N ILE A 62 1.32 1.38 -3.06
CA ILE A 62 1.75 0.01 -3.41
C ILE A 62 3.27 -0.05 -3.38
N ASN A 63 3.93 0.92 -4.02
CA ASN A 63 5.38 1.03 -4.02
C ASN A 63 5.87 1.41 -2.61
N PRO A 64 6.61 0.52 -1.93
CA PRO A 64 7.07 0.78 -0.56
C PRO A 64 8.12 1.87 -0.45
N LYS A 65 8.72 2.30 -1.58
CA LYS A 65 9.61 3.47 -1.61
C LYS A 65 8.83 4.78 -1.49
N SER A 66 7.61 4.82 -2.01
CA SER A 66 6.71 5.97 -1.93
C SER A 66 5.94 6.02 -0.61
N ARG A 67 5.85 4.89 0.09
CA ARG A 67 5.12 4.78 1.36
C ARG A 67 5.90 5.44 2.52
N PRO A 68 5.26 6.31 3.32
CA PRO A 68 5.91 6.91 4.47
C PRO A 68 6.20 5.86 5.55
N THR A 69 7.24 6.13 6.35
CA THR A 69 7.45 5.40 7.61
C THR A 69 6.42 5.80 8.66
N ALA A 70 6.23 4.97 9.70
CA ALA A 70 5.31 5.29 10.79
C ALA A 70 5.60 6.67 11.42
N SER A 71 6.87 7.00 11.66
CA SER A 71 7.27 8.31 12.19
C SER A 71 6.94 9.47 11.23
N GLN A 72 7.08 9.27 9.92
CA GLN A 72 6.69 10.28 8.92
C GLN A 72 5.17 10.44 8.83
N ALA A 73 4.42 9.33 8.87
CA ALA A 73 2.96 9.35 8.84
C ALA A 73 2.38 10.09 10.06
N LEU A 74 3.01 9.97 11.24
CA LEU A 74 2.61 10.71 12.44
C LEU A 74 2.77 12.24 12.31
N GLN A 75 3.51 12.74 11.32
CA GLN A 75 3.65 14.17 11.05
C GLN A 75 2.64 14.69 10.02
N HIS A 76 1.70 13.86 9.58
CA HIS A 76 0.73 14.26 8.57
C HIS A 76 -0.25 15.31 9.10
N PRO A 77 -0.63 16.33 8.31
CA PRO A 77 -1.54 17.39 8.75
C PRO A 77 -2.85 16.88 9.35
N TRP A 78 -3.42 15.81 8.79
CA TRP A 78 -4.64 15.18 9.32
C TRP A 78 -4.56 14.74 10.80
N LEU A 79 -3.37 14.33 11.28
CA LEU A 79 -3.19 13.92 12.69
C LEU A 79 -2.83 15.10 13.60
N LEU A 80 -2.43 16.23 13.02
CA LEU A 80 -1.99 17.43 13.74
C LEU A 80 -3.07 18.54 13.77
N SER A 81 -4.15 18.36 13.00
CA SER A 81 -5.31 19.26 12.90
C SER A 81 -6.31 19.10 14.04
#